data_AF-A0A3G2JLQ8-F1
#
_entry.id   AF-A0A3G2JLQ8-F1
#
_cell.length_a   1.000
_cell.length_b   1.000
_cell.length_c   1.000
_cell.angle_alpha   90.00
_cell.angle_beta   90.00
_cell.angle_gamma   90.00
#
_symmetry.space_group_name_H-M   'P 1'
#
loop_
_entity.id
_entity.type
_entity.pdbx_description
1 polymer ?
#
loop_
_entity_poly.entity_id
_entity_poly.type
_entity_poly.pdbx_seq_one_letter_code
_entity_poly.pdbx_strand_id
1 'polypeptide(L)'
;MTSTPHSAAPDDTLQKWTPSWSPDHTDSGLPPITLITDTHDQPPYTTTALAAHQPGLGRIAVHPTPLATAPAYLAHDLIRALGKHLPPPHIDPPWWTGNADESWRIAAAWTQALNISHYVICRAHRITGRHLEHLMALRELTRIRLTLVVSGPTSAALATILNTVAHHQIDTLEDARQHLNQDTSSRPPASYPWWHSAPFPGPHDEPWYELPPRPRHPAGTPDEITTSSRGTPTRLHATDSRPPAIALPAHTHPDTPSGPHHEIVAQRIHTRIAHPIHAAAVAIRALAGYGTDQLSQLTTATPEHPRADLPTELPNWARLLLDAACIHTDLQAYIRHDLPAHLSGADRPFRLGSWDRNDIAHATETCHLIAARARRARQRS
;
A
#
# COMPACT_ATOMS: atom_id res chain seq x y z
N MET A 1 7.05 -17.75 56.47
CA MET A 1 7.76 -17.73 55.17
C MET A 1 6.70 -17.54 54.10
N THR A 2 6.56 -16.30 53.64
CA THR A 2 5.48 -15.85 52.75
C THR A 2 6.06 -15.86 51.33
N SER A 3 5.66 -16.82 50.51
CA SER A 3 6.08 -16.91 49.12
C SER A 3 5.26 -15.94 48.27
N THR A 4 5.91 -14.88 47.80
CA THR A 4 5.38 -14.00 46.75
C THR A 4 5.28 -14.76 45.42
N PRO A 5 4.15 -14.70 44.70
CA PRO A 5 4.06 -15.23 43.34
C PRO A 5 4.87 -14.34 42.40
N HIS A 6 5.77 -14.97 41.64
CA HIS A 6 6.54 -14.34 40.58
C HIS A 6 5.57 -14.01 39.43
N SER A 7 5.25 -12.73 39.28
CA SER A 7 4.53 -12.21 38.12
C SER A 7 5.43 -12.35 36.91
N ALA A 8 5.15 -13.34 36.05
CA ALA A 8 5.78 -13.43 34.75
C ALA A 8 5.33 -12.21 33.93
N ALA A 9 6.30 -11.38 33.53
CA ALA A 9 6.09 -10.34 32.53
C ALA A 9 5.62 -11.00 31.20
N PRO A 10 4.74 -10.35 30.42
CA PRO A 10 4.32 -10.91 29.15
C PRO A 10 5.49 -10.99 28.18
N ASP A 11 5.57 -12.12 27.49
CA ASP A 11 6.54 -12.43 26.44
C ASP A 11 6.37 -11.41 25.30
N ASP A 12 7.32 -10.46 25.23
CA ASP A 12 7.33 -9.34 24.29
C ASP A 12 7.81 -9.85 22.92
N THR A 13 6.95 -10.63 22.27
CA THR A 13 7.25 -11.28 20.99
C THR A 13 6.77 -10.41 19.84
N LEU A 14 7.72 -10.03 18.97
CA LEU A 14 7.45 -9.38 17.68
C LEU A 14 6.45 -10.23 16.89
N GLN A 15 5.17 -9.86 16.94
CA GLN A 15 4.11 -10.64 16.30
C GLN A 15 3.77 -10.05 14.94
N LYS A 16 4.27 -10.72 13.89
CA LYS A 16 3.87 -10.45 12.51
C LYS A 16 2.35 -10.52 12.40
N TRP A 17 1.71 -9.48 11.87
CA TRP A 17 0.26 -9.53 11.65
C TRP A 17 -0.04 -10.57 10.57
N THR A 18 -0.95 -11.49 10.89
CA THR A 18 -1.50 -12.47 9.97
C THR A 18 -2.98 -12.15 9.76
N PRO A 19 -3.53 -12.26 8.54
CA PRO A 19 -4.94 -11.98 8.27
C PRO A 19 -5.86 -13.10 8.80
N SER A 20 -5.64 -13.54 10.02
CA SER A 20 -6.42 -14.57 10.71
C SER A 20 -7.44 -13.91 11.63
N TRP A 21 -8.67 -14.39 11.59
CA TRP A 21 -9.75 -13.91 12.45
C TRP A 21 -10.40 -15.10 13.16
N SER A 22 -10.84 -14.89 14.40
CA SER A 22 -11.56 -15.88 15.20
C SER A 22 -12.79 -15.20 15.80
N PRO A 23 -13.98 -15.82 15.71
CA PRO A 23 -15.22 -15.24 16.24
C PRO A 23 -15.14 -14.97 17.74
N ASP A 24 -14.44 -15.82 18.50
CA ASP A 24 -14.34 -15.75 19.96
C ASP A 24 -13.56 -14.53 20.47
N HIS A 25 -12.78 -13.89 19.59
CA HIS A 25 -11.91 -12.75 19.94
C HIS A 25 -12.36 -11.45 19.29
N THR A 26 -13.59 -11.41 18.75
CA THR A 26 -14.08 -10.22 18.03
C THR A 26 -14.28 -9.04 18.98
N ASP A 27 -13.66 -7.90 18.67
CA ASP A 27 -13.86 -6.68 19.44
C ASP A 27 -15.30 -6.16 19.30
N SER A 28 -16.03 -6.14 20.42
CA SER A 28 -17.41 -5.64 20.52
C SER A 28 -17.57 -4.16 20.16
N GLY A 29 -16.49 -3.37 20.17
CA GLY A 29 -16.49 -1.95 19.80
C GLY A 29 -16.44 -1.69 18.29
N LEU A 30 -16.42 -2.73 17.45
CA LEU A 30 -16.34 -2.56 16.00
C LEU A 30 -17.70 -2.15 15.40
N PRO A 31 -17.72 -1.25 14.39
CA PRO A 31 -18.96 -0.84 13.74
C PRO A 31 -19.74 -2.01 13.14
N PRO A 32 -21.06 -2.15 13.35
CA PRO A 32 -21.82 -3.30 12.88
C PRO A 32 -21.71 -3.49 11.36
N ILE A 33 -21.77 -4.74 10.90
CA ILE A 33 -21.78 -5.05 9.46
C ILE A 33 -23.15 -4.68 8.89
N THR A 34 -23.20 -4.07 7.71
CA THR A 34 -24.46 -3.92 6.98
C THR A 34 -24.58 -5.00 5.91
N LEU A 35 -25.61 -5.84 5.99
CA LEU A 35 -25.96 -6.81 4.98
C LEU A 35 -27.08 -6.23 4.10
N ILE A 36 -26.80 -6.05 2.80
CA ILE A 36 -27.82 -5.73 1.80
C ILE A 36 -28.16 -7.02 1.07
N THR A 37 -29.40 -7.47 1.18
CA THR A 37 -29.87 -8.71 0.55
C THR A 37 -30.67 -8.40 -0.71
N ASP A 38 -30.26 -9.01 -1.81
CA ASP A 38 -30.93 -8.97 -3.11
C ASP A 38 -31.40 -10.39 -3.47
N THR A 39 -32.65 -10.70 -3.16
CA THR A 39 -33.21 -12.05 -3.36
C THR A 39 -33.18 -12.51 -4.82
N HIS A 40 -33.13 -11.59 -5.78
CA HIS A 40 -33.32 -11.87 -7.21
C HIS A 40 -32.13 -11.51 -8.11
N ASP A 41 -30.97 -11.18 -7.53
CA ASP A 41 -29.78 -10.67 -8.25
C ASP A 41 -30.14 -9.55 -9.24
N GLN A 42 -30.95 -8.60 -8.78
CA GLN A 42 -31.38 -7.48 -9.60
C GLN A 42 -30.22 -6.51 -9.86
N PRO A 43 -29.96 -6.14 -11.13
CA PRO A 43 -28.91 -5.18 -11.49
C PRO A 43 -28.87 -3.87 -10.67
N PRO A 44 -30.02 -3.26 -10.27
CA PRO A 44 -30.01 -2.01 -9.51
C PRO A 44 -29.24 -2.05 -8.18
N TYR A 45 -29.20 -3.18 -7.47
CA TYR A 45 -28.43 -3.28 -6.21
C TYR A 45 -26.93 -3.18 -6.48
N THR A 46 -26.42 -3.93 -7.47
CA THR A 46 -25.00 -3.89 -7.83
C THR A 46 -24.62 -2.53 -8.41
N THR A 47 -25.45 -1.93 -9.27
CA THR A 47 -25.21 -0.58 -9.81
C THR A 47 -25.17 0.47 -8.71
N THR A 48 -26.08 0.41 -7.75
CA THR A 48 -26.10 1.34 -6.60
C THR A 48 -24.85 1.16 -5.73
N ALA A 49 -24.47 -0.08 -5.44
CA ALA A 49 -23.27 -0.38 -4.65
C ALA A 49 -21.98 0.11 -5.33
N LEU A 50 -21.86 -0.05 -6.65
CA LEU A 50 -20.73 0.47 -7.43
C LEU A 50 -20.74 2.00 -7.51
N ALA A 51 -21.91 2.63 -7.66
CA ALA A 51 -22.03 4.08 -7.67
C ALA A 51 -21.64 4.73 -6.32
N ALA A 52 -21.72 3.98 -5.23
CA ALA A 52 -21.25 4.42 -3.91
C ALA A 52 -19.71 4.48 -3.79
N HIS A 53 -18.96 4.07 -4.82
CA HIS A 53 -17.50 4.19 -4.82
C HIS A 53 -17.06 5.66 -4.78
N GLN A 54 -16.56 6.10 -3.63
CA GLN A 54 -16.13 7.48 -3.39
C GLN A 54 -14.80 7.48 -2.62
N PRO A 55 -13.67 7.21 -3.31
CA PRO A 55 -12.35 7.14 -2.69
C PRO A 55 -11.94 8.42 -1.94
N GLY A 56 -12.32 9.59 -2.49
CA GLY A 56 -12.09 10.89 -1.87
C GLY A 56 -12.83 11.10 -0.54
N LEU A 57 -13.77 10.22 -0.19
CA LEU A 57 -14.46 10.18 1.11
C LEU A 57 -14.11 8.91 1.91
N GLY A 58 -13.11 8.15 1.47
CA GLY A 58 -12.67 6.92 2.12
C GLY A 58 -13.64 5.75 1.97
N ARG A 59 -14.54 5.78 0.97
CA ARG A 59 -15.47 4.68 0.66
C ARG A 59 -15.08 3.98 -0.63
N ILE A 60 -14.87 2.67 -0.54
CA ILE A 60 -14.39 1.85 -1.66
C ILE A 60 -15.39 0.74 -1.95
N ALA A 61 -16.07 0.83 -3.10
CA ALA A 61 -16.82 -0.31 -3.63
C ALA A 61 -15.87 -1.28 -4.34
N VAL A 62 -16.06 -2.57 -4.10
CA VAL A 62 -15.22 -3.65 -4.60
C VAL A 62 -16.13 -4.67 -5.26
N HIS A 63 -15.82 -5.04 -6.49
CA HIS A 63 -16.50 -6.11 -7.20
C HIS A 63 -15.54 -7.29 -7.35
N PRO A 64 -15.65 -8.32 -6.47
CA PRO A 64 -14.74 -9.44 -6.47
C PRO A 64 -14.67 -10.12 -7.84
N THR A 65 -13.47 -10.51 -8.23
CA THR A 65 -13.23 -11.27 -9.45
C THR A 65 -14.03 -12.57 -9.39
N PRO A 66 -14.88 -12.87 -10.39
CA PRO A 66 -15.70 -14.09 -10.37
C PRO A 66 -14.85 -15.35 -10.29
N LEU A 67 -15.27 -16.34 -9.49
CA LEU A 67 -14.67 -17.68 -9.40
C LEU A 67 -13.20 -17.72 -8.95
N ALA A 68 -12.66 -16.57 -8.52
CA ALA A 68 -11.39 -16.45 -7.86
C ALA A 68 -11.44 -17.10 -6.47
N THR A 69 -10.92 -18.33 -6.33
CA THR A 69 -10.94 -19.07 -5.05
C THR A 69 -9.64 -18.98 -4.27
N ALA A 70 -8.54 -18.54 -4.90
CA ALA A 70 -7.27 -18.37 -4.23
C ALA A 70 -7.37 -17.25 -3.17
N PRO A 71 -6.94 -17.47 -1.91
CA PRO A 71 -7.14 -16.52 -0.81
C PRO A 71 -6.54 -15.12 -1.00
N ALA A 72 -5.58 -14.97 -1.92
CA ALA A 72 -4.96 -13.70 -2.27
C ALA A 72 -5.84 -12.83 -3.19
N TYR A 73 -6.76 -13.43 -3.96
CA TYR A 73 -7.45 -12.72 -5.03
C TYR A 73 -8.41 -11.65 -4.54
N LEU A 74 -9.12 -11.87 -3.42
CA LEU A 74 -9.92 -10.78 -2.84
C LEU A 74 -9.03 -9.60 -2.40
N ALA A 75 -7.84 -9.86 -1.84
CA ALA A 75 -6.90 -8.79 -1.52
C ALA A 75 -6.45 -8.04 -2.78
N HIS A 76 -6.21 -8.73 -3.89
CA HIS A 76 -5.89 -8.08 -5.16
C HIS A 76 -7.03 -7.20 -5.67
N ASP A 77 -8.28 -7.64 -5.50
CA ASP A 77 -9.45 -6.83 -5.86
C ASP A 77 -9.60 -5.59 -4.97
N LEU A 78 -9.30 -5.71 -3.66
CA LEU A 78 -9.21 -4.56 -2.76
C LEU A 78 -8.12 -3.59 -3.23
N ILE A 79 -6.91 -4.09 -3.51
CA ILE A 79 -5.76 -3.31 -3.99
C ILE A 79 -6.13 -2.56 -5.28
N ARG A 80 -6.78 -3.23 -6.25
CA ARG A 80 -7.27 -2.60 -7.49
C ARG A 80 -8.33 -1.53 -7.23
N ALA A 81 -9.28 -1.80 -6.33
CA ALA A 81 -10.30 -0.82 -5.95
C ALA A 81 -9.71 0.40 -5.23
N LEU A 82 -8.53 0.26 -4.60
CA LEU A 82 -7.72 1.37 -4.07
C LEU A 82 -6.90 2.08 -5.16
N GLY A 83 -7.18 1.84 -6.44
CA GLY A 83 -6.48 2.44 -7.57
C GLY A 83 -5.06 1.91 -7.77
N LYS A 84 -4.67 0.85 -7.07
CA LYS A 84 -3.33 0.25 -7.16
C LYS A 84 -3.32 -0.92 -8.12
N HIS A 85 -2.32 -0.99 -8.98
CA HIS A 85 -2.24 -2.06 -9.97
C HIS A 85 -1.17 -3.07 -9.63
N LEU A 86 -1.55 -4.35 -9.74
CA LEU A 86 -0.60 -5.44 -9.74
C LEU A 86 0.31 -5.32 -10.98
N PRO A 87 1.53 -5.87 -10.92
CA PRO A 87 2.45 -5.85 -12.05
C PRO A 87 1.79 -6.45 -13.31
N PRO A 88 2.11 -5.94 -14.52
CA PRO A 88 1.53 -6.43 -15.76
C PRO A 88 1.72 -7.96 -15.95
N PRO A 89 0.80 -8.64 -16.65
CA PRO A 89 0.85 -10.10 -16.79
C PRO A 89 2.01 -10.63 -17.67
N HIS A 90 2.73 -9.75 -18.36
CA HIS A 90 3.85 -10.11 -19.24
C HIS A 90 5.21 -10.16 -18.51
N ILE A 91 5.23 -9.86 -17.22
CA ILE A 91 6.40 -10.05 -16.36
C ILE A 91 6.14 -11.16 -15.36
N ASP A 92 7.20 -11.83 -14.93
CA ASP A 92 7.10 -12.83 -13.88
C ASP A 92 6.47 -12.17 -12.64
N PRO A 93 5.38 -12.73 -12.10
CA PRO A 93 4.67 -12.11 -11.00
C PRO A 93 5.58 -12.10 -9.76
N PRO A 94 5.75 -10.95 -9.08
CA PRO A 94 6.49 -10.91 -7.84
C PRO A 94 5.95 -11.89 -6.82
N TRP A 95 6.83 -12.46 -6.00
CA TRP A 95 6.52 -13.53 -5.04
C TRP A 95 5.32 -13.23 -4.15
N TRP A 96 5.10 -11.96 -3.78
CA TRP A 96 4.02 -11.54 -2.90
C TRP A 96 2.63 -11.70 -3.53
N THR A 97 2.53 -11.67 -4.85
CA THR A 97 1.24 -11.79 -5.56
C THR A 97 0.61 -13.18 -5.37
N GLY A 98 1.43 -14.23 -5.26
CA GLY A 98 0.99 -15.59 -4.92
C GLY A 98 0.82 -15.83 -3.41
N ASN A 99 1.30 -14.90 -2.56
CA ASN A 99 1.25 -15.03 -1.11
C ASN A 99 0.04 -14.27 -0.55
N ALA A 100 -0.94 -15.02 -0.02
CA ALA A 100 -2.17 -14.44 0.51
C ALA A 100 -1.90 -13.48 1.68
N ASP A 101 -1.15 -13.91 2.69
CA ASP A 101 -0.85 -13.09 3.86
C ASP A 101 -0.19 -11.76 3.46
N GLU A 102 0.73 -11.82 2.50
CA GLU A 102 1.42 -10.63 2.03
C GLU A 102 0.52 -9.71 1.22
N SER A 103 -0.32 -10.27 0.34
CA SER A 103 -1.33 -9.51 -0.40
C SER A 103 -2.31 -8.80 0.56
N TRP A 104 -2.70 -9.45 1.65
CA TRP A 104 -3.56 -8.84 2.68
C TRP A 104 -2.83 -7.79 3.53
N ARG A 105 -1.53 -7.93 3.82
CA ARG A 105 -0.72 -6.86 4.45
C ARG A 105 -0.62 -5.64 3.56
N ILE A 106 -0.43 -5.84 2.26
CA ILE A 106 -0.40 -4.75 1.27
C ILE A 106 -1.76 -4.02 1.24
N ALA A 107 -2.86 -4.78 1.19
CA ALA A 107 -4.21 -4.20 1.25
C ALA A 107 -4.40 -3.39 2.54
N ALA A 108 -4.06 -3.96 3.71
CA ALA A 108 -4.17 -3.29 5.01
C ALA A 108 -3.35 -2.01 5.10
N ALA A 109 -2.10 -2.04 4.63
CA ALA A 109 -1.23 -0.87 4.62
C ALA A 109 -1.82 0.28 3.79
N TRP A 110 -2.37 -0.02 2.61
CA TRP A 110 -3.06 1.00 1.81
C TRP A 110 -4.39 1.44 2.44
N THR A 111 -5.18 0.53 3.01
CA THR A 111 -6.42 0.88 3.73
C THR A 111 -6.14 1.92 4.80
N GLN A 112 -5.08 1.73 5.61
CA GLN A 112 -4.70 2.66 6.67
C GLN A 112 -4.09 3.95 6.13
N ALA A 113 -3.12 3.88 5.22
CA ALA A 113 -2.45 5.06 4.68
C ALA A 113 -3.41 5.99 3.92
N LEU A 114 -4.33 5.42 3.14
CA LEU A 114 -5.31 6.17 2.34
C LEU A 114 -6.53 6.62 3.15
N ASN A 115 -6.56 6.36 4.46
CA ASN A 115 -7.67 6.66 5.37
C ASN A 115 -9.02 6.06 4.91
N ILE A 116 -9.00 4.84 4.41
CA ILE A 116 -10.23 4.15 4.00
C ILE A 116 -11.02 3.79 5.25
N SER A 117 -12.29 4.19 5.29
CA SER A 117 -13.17 4.00 6.44
C SER A 117 -14.32 3.04 6.16
N HIS A 118 -14.58 2.72 4.88
CA HIS A 118 -15.73 1.92 4.49
C HIS A 118 -15.46 1.12 3.22
N TYR A 119 -15.62 -0.21 3.30
CA TYR A 119 -15.71 -1.07 2.13
C TYR A 119 -17.14 -1.52 1.84
N VAL A 120 -17.51 -1.51 0.56
CA VAL A 120 -18.74 -2.09 0.04
C VAL A 120 -18.34 -3.26 -0.85
N ILE A 121 -18.57 -4.49 -0.38
CA ILE A 121 -18.24 -5.71 -1.14
C ILE A 121 -19.47 -6.14 -1.92
N CYS A 122 -19.43 -5.90 -3.23
CA CYS A 122 -20.45 -6.37 -4.15
C CYS A 122 -20.41 -7.89 -4.23
N ARG A 123 -21.57 -8.54 -4.40
CA ARG A 123 -21.66 -9.99 -4.60
C ARG A 123 -20.91 -10.82 -3.55
N ALA A 124 -21.03 -10.44 -2.28
CA ALA A 124 -20.38 -11.08 -1.15
C ALA A 124 -20.76 -12.57 -0.97
N HIS A 125 -21.89 -13.02 -1.54
CA HIS A 125 -22.24 -14.44 -1.62
C HIS A 125 -21.24 -15.30 -2.43
N ARG A 126 -20.39 -14.68 -3.26
CA ARG A 126 -19.44 -15.37 -4.14
C ARG A 126 -18.03 -15.50 -3.56
N ILE A 127 -17.73 -14.84 -2.44
CA ILE A 127 -16.42 -14.96 -1.79
C ILE A 127 -16.41 -16.16 -0.84
N THR A 128 -15.24 -16.77 -0.68
CA THR A 128 -15.08 -17.99 0.12
C THR A 128 -15.09 -17.68 1.62
N GLY A 129 -15.22 -18.71 2.47
CA GLY A 129 -15.08 -18.54 3.93
C GLY A 129 -13.74 -17.93 4.32
N ARG A 130 -12.65 -18.36 3.70
CA ARG A 130 -11.31 -17.80 3.93
C ARG A 130 -11.17 -16.34 3.51
N HIS A 131 -11.86 -15.93 2.45
CA HIS A 131 -11.94 -14.52 2.07
C HIS A 131 -12.68 -13.69 3.13
N LEU A 132 -13.77 -14.22 3.69
CA LEU A 132 -14.51 -13.55 4.75
C LEU A 132 -13.66 -13.45 6.02
N GLU A 133 -12.96 -14.51 6.43
CA GLU A 133 -12.03 -14.49 7.58
C GLU A 133 -10.98 -13.38 7.44
N HIS A 134 -10.30 -13.32 6.30
CA HIS A 134 -9.28 -12.29 6.07
C HIS A 134 -9.89 -10.87 6.02
N LEU A 135 -11.11 -10.73 5.47
CA LEU A 135 -11.84 -9.46 5.46
C LEU A 135 -12.23 -9.01 6.86
N MET A 136 -12.61 -9.95 7.74
CA MET A 136 -12.85 -9.68 9.15
C MET A 136 -11.57 -9.27 9.86
N ALA A 137 -10.44 -9.96 9.63
CA ALA A 137 -9.14 -9.57 10.17
C ALA A 137 -8.74 -8.15 9.74
N LEU A 138 -8.96 -7.80 8.47
CA LEU A 138 -8.76 -6.43 7.98
C LEU A 138 -9.67 -5.43 8.71
N ARG A 139 -10.94 -5.78 8.92
CA ARG A 139 -11.90 -4.95 9.67
C ARG A 139 -11.45 -4.70 11.11
N GLU A 140 -10.96 -5.71 11.80
CA GLU A 140 -10.48 -5.55 13.18
C GLU A 140 -9.23 -4.65 13.24
N LEU A 141 -8.27 -4.90 12.34
CA LEU A 141 -7.03 -4.14 12.27
C LEU A 141 -7.28 -2.65 11.96
N THR A 142 -8.18 -2.37 11.02
CA THR A 142 -8.34 -1.02 10.45
C THR A 142 -9.58 -0.28 10.93
N ARG A 143 -10.46 -0.94 11.71
CA ARG A 143 -11.71 -0.39 12.23
C ARG A 143 -12.68 0.12 11.15
N ILE A 144 -12.55 -0.40 9.93
CA ILE A 144 -13.42 -0.05 8.80
C ILE A 144 -14.86 -0.50 9.04
N ARG A 145 -15.79 0.22 8.44
CA ARG A 145 -17.16 -0.23 8.24
C ARG A 145 -17.21 -1.17 7.04
N LEU A 146 -18.11 -2.14 7.11
CA LEU A 146 -18.26 -3.15 6.08
C LEU A 146 -19.72 -3.28 5.67
N THR A 147 -20.00 -3.04 4.38
CA THR A 147 -21.27 -3.37 3.74
C THR A 147 -21.07 -4.56 2.83
N LEU A 148 -21.88 -5.60 2.98
CA LEU A 148 -21.88 -6.81 2.16
C LEU A 148 -23.16 -6.86 1.32
N VAL A 149 -23.02 -6.86 -0.01
CA VAL A 149 -24.16 -7.00 -0.92
C VAL A 149 -24.27 -8.46 -1.36
N VAL A 150 -25.34 -9.13 -0.97
CA VAL A 150 -25.54 -10.56 -1.16
C VAL A 150 -26.74 -10.76 -2.09
N SER A 151 -26.47 -11.22 -3.31
CA SER A 151 -27.50 -11.71 -4.21
C SER A 151 -27.79 -13.19 -3.93
N GLY A 152 -29.05 -13.53 -3.60
CA GLY A 152 -29.46 -14.90 -3.33
C GLY A 152 -29.18 -15.40 -1.90
N PRO A 153 -29.13 -16.73 -1.67
CA PRO A 153 -29.05 -17.28 -0.33
C PRO A 153 -27.70 -16.97 0.34
N THR A 154 -27.76 -16.58 1.61
CA THR A 154 -26.59 -16.39 2.47
C THR A 154 -25.79 -17.69 2.56
N SER A 155 -24.50 -17.64 2.25
CA SER A 155 -23.62 -18.81 2.39
C SER A 155 -23.44 -19.20 3.86
N ALA A 156 -23.21 -20.50 4.13
CA ALA A 156 -23.03 -20.98 5.51
C ALA A 156 -21.87 -20.28 6.25
N ALA A 157 -20.79 -19.96 5.53
CA ALA A 157 -19.67 -19.23 6.09
C ALA A 157 -20.07 -17.80 6.49
N LEU A 158 -20.83 -17.10 5.65
CA LEU A 158 -21.33 -15.76 5.98
C LEU A 158 -22.33 -15.82 7.13
N ALA A 159 -23.24 -16.79 7.14
CA ALA A 159 -24.19 -16.97 8.24
C ALA A 159 -23.47 -17.20 9.59
N THR A 160 -22.38 -17.98 9.59
CA THR A 160 -21.55 -18.21 10.78
C THR A 160 -20.98 -16.90 11.33
N ILE A 161 -20.45 -16.05 10.45
CA ILE A 161 -19.92 -14.73 10.85
C ILE A 161 -21.04 -13.85 11.40
N LEU A 162 -22.16 -13.73 10.68
CA LEU A 162 -23.29 -12.88 11.09
C LEU A 162 -23.91 -13.30 12.42
N ASN A 163 -23.84 -14.58 12.78
CA ASN A 163 -24.28 -15.06 14.10
C ASN A 163 -23.37 -14.63 15.25
N THR A 164 -22.12 -14.25 14.95
CA THR A 164 -21.09 -13.91 15.95
C THR A 164 -20.85 -12.40 16.07
N VAL A 165 -21.24 -11.63 15.06
CA VAL A 165 -20.97 -10.19 14.99
C VAL A 165 -22.24 -9.38 14.84
N ALA A 166 -22.28 -8.20 15.47
CA ALA A 166 -23.38 -7.27 15.31
C ALA A 166 -23.53 -6.88 13.84
N HIS A 167 -24.76 -6.98 13.33
CA HIS A 167 -25.07 -6.63 11.96
C HIS A 167 -26.47 -6.02 11.82
N HIS A 168 -26.66 -5.26 10.75
CA HIS A 168 -27.94 -4.73 10.30
C HIS A 168 -28.28 -5.35 8.95
N GLN A 169 -29.55 -5.64 8.72
CA GLN A 169 -30.04 -6.18 7.45
C GLN A 169 -30.90 -5.14 6.74
N ILE A 170 -30.67 -5.02 5.43
CA ILE A 170 -31.42 -4.18 4.50
C ILE A 170 -31.88 -5.09 3.36
N ASP A 171 -33.18 -5.16 3.12
CA ASP A 171 -33.81 -6.03 2.12
C ASP A 171 -34.58 -5.27 1.04
N THR A 172 -34.66 -3.94 1.14
CA THR A 172 -35.25 -3.07 0.12
C THR A 172 -34.19 -2.27 -0.62
N LEU A 173 -34.45 -2.01 -1.91
CA LEU A 173 -33.55 -1.23 -2.75
C LEU A 173 -33.49 0.24 -2.32
N GLU A 174 -34.58 0.78 -1.79
CA GLU A 174 -34.65 2.17 -1.37
C GLU A 174 -33.83 2.42 -0.10
N ASP A 175 -33.97 1.55 0.90
CA ASP A 175 -33.13 1.60 2.10
C ASP A 175 -31.65 1.35 1.77
N ALA A 176 -31.37 0.46 0.80
CA ALA A 176 -30.01 0.23 0.30
C ALA A 176 -29.42 1.49 -0.32
N ARG A 177 -30.19 2.22 -1.15
CA ARG A 177 -29.77 3.53 -1.69
C ARG A 177 -29.54 4.55 -0.61
N GLN A 178 -30.45 4.65 0.35
CA GLN A 178 -30.32 5.59 1.46
C GLN A 178 -29.03 5.31 2.24
N HIS A 179 -28.79 4.07 2.64
CA HIS A 179 -27.57 3.67 3.35
C HIS A 179 -26.30 3.95 2.53
N LEU A 180 -26.30 3.59 1.26
CA LEU A 180 -25.14 3.74 0.38
C LEU A 180 -24.87 5.20 -0.03
N ASN A 181 -25.85 6.09 0.07
CA ASN A 181 -25.70 7.53 -0.20
C ASN A 181 -25.46 8.36 1.07
N GLN A 182 -25.60 7.79 2.27
CA GLN A 182 -25.34 8.52 3.51
C GLN A 182 -23.86 8.88 3.65
N ASP A 183 -23.58 10.17 3.73
CA ASP A 183 -22.25 10.65 4.10
C ASP A 183 -21.97 10.34 5.56
N THR A 184 -20.90 9.58 5.76
CA THR A 184 -20.58 9.00 7.07
C THR A 184 -19.09 9.05 7.36
N SER A 185 -18.30 9.71 6.51
CA SER A 185 -16.88 9.88 6.80
C SER A 185 -16.70 10.98 7.84
N SER A 186 -16.22 10.61 9.03
CA SER A 186 -15.78 11.55 10.05
C SER A 186 -14.29 11.91 9.91
N ARG A 187 -13.54 11.17 9.09
CA ARG A 187 -12.08 11.33 8.96
C ARG A 187 -11.75 12.17 7.73
N PRO A 188 -10.83 13.14 7.83
CA PRO A 188 -10.39 13.90 6.66
C PRO A 188 -9.77 12.95 5.63
N PRO A 189 -10.01 13.20 4.33
CA PRO A 189 -9.43 12.40 3.27
C PRO A 189 -7.89 12.46 3.30
N ALA A 190 -7.25 11.50 2.64
CA ALA A 190 -5.81 11.57 2.42
C ALA A 190 -5.42 12.91 1.79
N SER A 191 -4.28 13.46 2.21
CA SER A 191 -3.79 14.79 1.81
C SER A 191 -3.39 14.92 0.34
N TYR A 192 -3.54 13.86 -0.45
CA TYR A 192 -3.25 13.81 -1.87
C TYR A 192 -4.36 13.06 -2.59
N PRO A 193 -4.89 13.56 -3.72
CA PRO A 193 -6.00 12.95 -4.45
C PRO A 193 -5.54 11.75 -5.30
N TRP A 194 -5.07 10.70 -4.62
CA TRP A 194 -4.55 9.46 -5.21
C TRP A 194 -5.56 8.72 -6.09
N TRP A 195 -6.85 9.03 -5.93
CA TRP A 195 -7.96 8.45 -6.68
C TRP A 195 -8.09 9.00 -8.10
N HIS A 196 -7.33 10.04 -8.46
CA HIS A 196 -7.14 10.41 -9.86
C HIS A 196 -6.21 9.40 -10.52
N SER A 197 -6.80 8.43 -11.22
CA SER A 197 -6.05 7.33 -11.84
C SER A 197 -5.28 7.77 -13.08
N ALA A 198 -4.02 7.35 -13.19
CA ALA A 198 -3.32 7.30 -14.48
C ALA A 198 -3.74 6.04 -15.27
N PRO A 199 -3.62 6.02 -16.60
CA PRO A 199 -3.84 4.80 -17.36
C PRO A 199 -2.87 3.69 -16.93
N PHE A 200 -3.40 2.45 -16.88
CA PHE A 200 -2.62 1.23 -16.66
C PHE A 200 -3.13 0.09 -17.58
N PRO A 201 -2.26 -0.54 -18.39
CA PRO A 201 -0.87 -0.16 -18.63
C PRO A 201 -0.76 1.26 -19.22
N GLY A 202 0.43 1.86 -19.09
CA GLY A 202 0.68 3.18 -19.66
C GLY A 202 0.54 3.19 -21.20
N PRO A 203 0.13 4.30 -21.83
CA PRO A 203 0.11 4.44 -23.28
C PRO A 203 1.50 4.21 -23.89
N HIS A 204 1.56 3.68 -25.11
CA HIS A 204 2.83 3.38 -25.79
C HIS A 204 3.69 4.62 -26.07
N ASP A 205 3.05 5.78 -26.24
CA ASP A 205 3.67 7.08 -26.53
C ASP A 205 3.92 7.93 -25.27
N GLU A 206 3.71 7.34 -24.09
CA GLU A 206 3.82 8.06 -22.84
C GLU A 206 5.27 8.49 -22.53
N PRO A 207 5.52 9.77 -22.17
CA PRO A 207 6.86 10.30 -22.00
C PRO A 207 7.61 9.62 -20.85
N TRP A 208 8.89 9.36 -21.09
CA TRP A 208 9.83 8.89 -20.09
C TRP A 208 10.44 10.05 -19.32
N TYR A 209 10.71 9.83 -18.03
CA TYR A 209 11.39 10.80 -17.17
C TYR A 209 12.74 10.26 -16.72
N GLU A 210 13.76 11.09 -16.84
CA GLU A 210 15.08 10.81 -16.30
C GLU A 210 15.13 11.26 -14.85
N LEU A 211 15.42 10.31 -13.96
CA LEU A 211 15.58 10.56 -12.52
C LEU A 211 16.69 11.58 -12.25
N PRO A 212 16.65 12.28 -11.11
CA PRO A 212 17.76 13.14 -10.70
C PRO A 212 19.10 12.39 -10.63
N PRO A 213 20.24 13.10 -10.79
CA PRO A 213 21.56 12.49 -10.65
C PRO A 213 21.76 11.85 -9.29
N ARG A 214 22.33 10.64 -9.30
CA ARG A 214 22.61 9.88 -8.08
C ARG A 214 23.45 10.68 -7.08
N PRO A 215 22.97 10.87 -5.82
CA PRO A 215 23.77 11.47 -4.75
C PRO A 215 25.00 10.61 -4.43
N ARG A 216 26.14 11.26 -4.13
CA ARG A 216 27.41 10.57 -3.86
C ARG A 216 27.36 9.75 -2.56
N HIS A 217 26.60 10.19 -1.56
CA HIS A 217 26.41 9.51 -0.28
C HIS A 217 25.03 9.85 0.29
N PRO A 218 24.40 8.97 1.09
CA PRO A 218 23.45 9.40 2.11
C PRO A 218 24.16 10.37 3.06
N ALA A 219 23.52 11.47 3.42
CA ALA A 219 24.09 12.50 4.29
C ALA A 219 24.00 12.07 5.78
N GLY A 220 24.93 11.22 6.23
CA GLY A 220 24.99 10.81 7.64
C GLY A 220 26.28 10.07 8.05
N THR A 221 27.29 10.85 8.50
CA THR A 221 28.55 10.46 9.21
C THR A 221 29.66 9.67 8.49
N PRO A 222 30.95 9.93 8.84
CA PRO A 222 32.13 9.41 8.13
C PRO A 222 32.73 8.14 8.75
N ASP A 223 33.40 7.38 7.87
CA ASP A 223 34.32 6.25 8.09
C ASP A 223 33.81 5.02 8.84
N GLU A 224 33.49 3.98 8.06
CA GLU A 224 34.19 2.72 8.27
C GLU A 224 34.44 2.05 6.92
N ILE A 225 35.71 1.72 6.67
CA ILE A 225 36.21 1.09 5.46
C ILE A 225 35.62 -0.32 5.40
N THR A 226 34.39 -0.47 4.90
CA THR A 226 33.97 -1.74 4.31
C THR A 226 34.25 -1.66 2.83
N THR A 227 35.36 -2.29 2.44
CA THR A 227 35.59 -2.85 1.12
C THR A 227 34.51 -3.88 0.78
N SER A 228 33.25 -3.46 0.71
CA SER A 228 32.17 -4.28 0.16
C SER A 228 32.21 -4.13 -1.35
N SER A 229 32.57 -5.24 -1.99
CA SER A 229 32.51 -5.55 -3.42
C SER A 229 31.62 -4.60 -4.21
N ARG A 230 32.19 -4.00 -5.27
CA ARG A 230 31.45 -3.30 -6.33
C ARG A 230 30.33 -4.21 -6.84
N GLY A 231 29.16 -4.09 -6.24
CA GLY A 231 27.94 -4.70 -6.75
C GLY A 231 27.71 -4.12 -8.13
N THR A 232 27.66 -4.98 -9.13
CA THR A 232 27.29 -4.61 -10.49
C THR A 232 25.99 -3.82 -10.41
N PRO A 233 25.92 -2.55 -10.89
CA PRO A 233 24.66 -1.85 -10.93
C PRO A 233 23.69 -2.73 -11.72
N THR A 234 22.53 -3.04 -11.15
CA THR A 234 21.47 -3.75 -11.83
C THR A 234 21.16 -2.95 -13.08
N ARG A 235 21.71 -3.38 -14.22
CA ARG A 235 21.40 -2.79 -15.51
C ARG A 235 19.95 -3.16 -15.74
N LEU A 236 19.06 -2.17 -15.70
CA LEU A 236 17.83 -2.21 -16.49
C LEU A 236 18.22 -2.72 -17.86
N HIS A 237 17.46 -3.67 -18.42
CA HIS A 237 17.77 -4.29 -19.70
C HIS A 237 18.18 -3.20 -20.68
N ALA A 238 19.43 -3.28 -21.16
CA ALA A 238 19.95 -2.36 -22.14
C ALA A 238 19.18 -2.63 -23.44
N THR A 239 18.03 -2.00 -23.60
CA THR A 239 17.51 -1.72 -24.93
C THR A 239 18.52 -0.78 -25.56
N ASP A 240 19.10 -1.19 -26.70
CA ASP A 240 20.06 -0.42 -27.50
C ASP A 240 19.52 0.95 -27.97
N SER A 241 18.30 1.32 -27.56
CA SER A 241 17.65 2.60 -27.82
C SER A 241 16.93 3.07 -26.56
N ARG A 242 17.67 3.70 -25.65
CA ARG A 242 17.09 4.41 -24.50
C ARG A 242 16.10 5.47 -25.02
N PRO A 243 14.84 5.49 -24.55
CA PRO A 243 13.85 6.44 -25.03
C PRO A 243 14.28 7.88 -24.70
N PRO A 244 13.88 8.87 -25.52
CA PRO A 244 14.06 10.28 -25.17
C PRO A 244 13.30 10.54 -23.86
N ALA A 245 13.98 11.15 -22.90
CA ALA A 245 13.45 11.35 -21.56
C ALA A 245 13.52 12.82 -21.14
N ILE A 246 12.50 13.26 -20.42
CA ILE A 246 12.41 14.59 -19.83
C ILE A 246 13.16 14.54 -18.49
N ALA A 247 14.09 15.48 -18.26
CA ALA A 247 14.82 15.55 -17.01
C ALA A 247 13.86 15.91 -15.85
N LEU A 248 13.79 15.06 -14.84
CA LEU A 248 13.07 15.34 -13.61
C LEU A 248 14.02 16.09 -12.65
N PRO A 249 13.71 17.34 -12.25
CA PRO A 249 14.58 18.08 -11.35
C PRO A 249 14.56 17.47 -9.95
N ALA A 250 15.70 17.50 -9.25
CA ALA A 250 15.76 17.07 -7.86
C ALA A 250 14.87 17.96 -6.99
N HIS A 251 14.12 17.35 -6.08
CA HIS A 251 13.35 18.08 -5.09
C HIS A 251 14.28 18.54 -3.97
N THR A 252 14.63 19.83 -3.97
CA THR A 252 15.67 20.39 -3.09
C THR A 252 15.12 21.32 -2.00
N HIS A 253 13.89 21.82 -2.12
CA HIS A 253 13.28 22.71 -1.14
C HIS A 253 11.78 22.40 -0.94
N PRO A 254 11.28 22.33 0.31
CA PRO A 254 9.86 22.05 0.60
C PRO A 254 8.88 23.05 -0.01
N ASP A 255 9.27 24.32 -0.08
CA ASP A 255 8.42 25.40 -0.62
C ASP A 255 8.38 25.47 -2.15
N THR A 256 9.13 24.61 -2.85
CA THR A 256 9.05 24.59 -4.32
C THR A 256 7.78 23.84 -4.71
N PRO A 257 6.79 24.49 -5.34
CA PRO A 257 5.60 23.77 -5.78
C PRO A 257 6.02 22.63 -6.69
N SER A 258 5.48 21.44 -6.43
CA SER A 258 5.74 20.27 -7.27
C SER A 258 5.37 20.62 -8.70
N GLY A 259 6.38 20.74 -9.58
CA GLY A 259 6.14 21.07 -10.98
C GLY A 259 5.25 20.02 -11.66
N PRO A 260 4.65 20.33 -12.81
CA PRO A 260 3.69 19.45 -13.49
C PRO A 260 4.25 18.04 -13.79
N HIS A 261 5.56 17.93 -14.00
CA HIS A 261 6.24 16.64 -14.18
C HIS A 261 6.22 15.76 -12.93
N HIS A 262 6.38 16.35 -11.73
CA HIS A 262 6.29 15.61 -10.48
C HIS A 262 4.88 15.13 -10.21
N GLU A 263 3.85 15.90 -10.57
CA GLU A 263 2.45 15.48 -10.43
C GLU A 263 2.14 14.27 -11.34
N ILE A 264 2.59 14.29 -12.60
CA ILE A 264 2.45 13.15 -13.52
C ILE A 264 3.16 11.92 -12.95
N VAL A 265 4.40 12.07 -12.50
CA VAL A 265 5.18 10.97 -11.92
C VAL A 265 4.52 10.45 -10.64
N ALA A 266 4.04 11.33 -9.77
CA ALA A 266 3.30 10.97 -8.57
C ALA A 266 2.05 10.14 -8.92
N GLN A 267 1.26 10.59 -9.89
CA GLN A 267 0.06 9.88 -10.34
C GLN A 267 0.40 8.47 -10.84
N ARG A 268 1.46 8.34 -11.66
CA ARG A 268 1.93 7.04 -12.14
C ARG A 268 2.37 6.12 -10.99
N ILE A 269 3.12 6.63 -10.02
CA ILE A 269 3.57 5.84 -8.86
C ILE A 269 2.37 5.38 -8.03
N HIS A 270 1.45 6.31 -7.72
CA HIS A 270 0.26 5.99 -6.95
C HIS A 270 -0.65 4.99 -7.65
N THR A 271 -0.76 5.02 -8.99
CA THR A 271 -1.64 4.10 -9.71
C THR A 271 -0.98 2.76 -10.04
N ARG A 272 0.27 2.77 -10.49
CA ARG A 272 0.87 1.61 -11.17
C ARG A 272 1.66 0.67 -10.26
N ILE A 273 1.85 1.03 -9.00
CA ILE A 273 2.64 0.23 -8.06
C ILE A 273 1.77 -0.19 -6.88
N ALA A 274 1.47 -1.49 -6.79
CA ALA A 274 0.70 -2.06 -5.69
C ALA A 274 1.49 -2.24 -4.40
N HIS A 275 2.79 -2.55 -4.46
CA HIS A 275 3.55 -2.83 -3.24
C HIS A 275 3.96 -1.52 -2.55
N PRO A 276 3.60 -1.27 -1.26
CA PRO A 276 3.86 0.00 -0.58
C PRO A 276 5.34 0.37 -0.55
N ILE A 277 6.21 -0.58 -0.17
CA ILE A 277 7.67 -0.39 -0.16
C ILE A 277 8.19 -0.02 -1.55
N HIS A 278 7.72 -0.67 -2.62
CA HIS A 278 8.19 -0.37 -3.98
C HIS A 278 7.72 1.02 -4.42
N ALA A 279 6.48 1.40 -4.10
CA ALA A 279 5.95 2.71 -4.45
C ALA A 279 6.71 3.84 -3.74
N ALA A 280 6.97 3.69 -2.44
CA ALA A 280 7.78 4.62 -1.66
C ALA A 280 9.24 4.68 -2.16
N ALA A 281 9.84 3.54 -2.47
CA ALA A 281 11.18 3.47 -3.05
C ALA A 281 11.25 4.25 -4.38
N VAL A 282 10.31 4.02 -5.30
CA VAL A 282 10.26 4.74 -6.58
C VAL A 282 10.03 6.24 -6.37
N ALA A 283 9.21 6.65 -5.40
CA ALA A 283 8.98 8.05 -5.04
C ALA A 283 10.27 8.74 -4.58
N ILE A 284 11.00 8.14 -3.64
CA ILE A 284 12.27 8.69 -3.15
C ILE A 284 13.31 8.77 -4.27
N ARG A 285 13.33 7.79 -5.17
CA ARG A 285 14.20 7.83 -6.36
C ARG A 285 13.81 8.97 -7.31
N ALA A 286 12.52 9.20 -7.52
CA ALA A 286 12.03 10.31 -8.35
C ALA A 286 12.39 11.68 -7.76
N LEU A 287 12.32 11.84 -6.43
CA LEU A 287 12.62 13.10 -5.75
C LEU A 287 14.12 13.38 -5.63
N ALA A 288 14.93 12.37 -5.28
CA ALA A 288 16.31 12.56 -4.85
C ALA A 288 17.35 11.83 -5.70
N GLY A 289 16.96 10.96 -6.63
CA GLY A 289 17.87 10.26 -7.53
C GLY A 289 18.65 9.10 -6.90
N TYR A 290 18.32 8.68 -5.68
CA TYR A 290 18.99 7.56 -5.01
C TYR A 290 18.98 6.28 -5.86
N GLY A 291 20.07 5.50 -5.78
CA GLY A 291 20.13 4.16 -6.35
C GLY A 291 19.34 3.17 -5.49
N THR A 292 18.90 2.04 -6.07
CA THR A 292 18.24 0.96 -5.30
C THR A 292 19.14 0.38 -4.22
N ASP A 293 20.46 0.43 -4.42
CA ASP A 293 21.48 0.04 -3.46
C ASP A 293 21.66 1.03 -2.30
N GLN A 294 21.22 2.28 -2.45
CA GLN A 294 21.30 3.31 -1.40
C GLN A 294 20.05 3.34 -0.51
N LEU A 295 18.91 2.83 -1.01
CA LEU A 295 17.62 2.97 -0.32
C LEU A 295 17.60 2.35 1.08
N SER A 296 18.23 1.18 1.27
CA SER A 296 18.28 0.50 2.58
C SER A 296 19.15 1.21 3.62
N GLN A 297 19.94 2.20 3.19
CA GLN A 297 20.81 3.00 4.06
C GLN A 297 20.16 4.32 4.47
N LEU A 298 19.03 4.69 3.85
CA LEU A 298 18.37 5.96 4.12
C LEU A 298 17.72 5.96 5.50
N THR A 299 17.82 7.10 6.15
CA THR A 299 17.16 7.41 7.42
C THR A 299 16.12 8.51 7.25
N THR A 300 15.08 8.50 8.08
CA THR A 300 14.11 9.59 8.27
C THR A 300 14.40 10.34 9.57
N ALA A 301 14.09 11.64 9.58
CA ALA A 301 14.29 12.45 10.78
C ALA A 301 13.35 11.99 11.89
N THR A 302 13.89 11.81 13.10
CA THR A 302 13.13 11.51 14.30
C THR A 302 13.34 12.60 15.35
N PRO A 303 12.46 12.75 16.37
CA PRO A 303 12.68 13.71 17.44
C PRO A 303 14.05 13.55 18.13
N GLU A 304 14.55 12.30 18.19
CA GLU A 304 15.86 11.94 18.74
C GLU A 304 17.02 12.23 17.76
N HIS A 305 16.78 12.06 16.46
CA HIS A 305 17.78 12.23 15.39
C HIS A 305 17.22 13.15 14.29
N PRO A 306 17.31 14.48 14.47
CA PRO A 306 16.74 15.44 13.51
C PRO A 306 17.52 15.52 12.19
N ARG A 307 18.74 14.95 12.14
CA ARG A 307 19.52 14.83 10.90
C ARG A 307 19.27 13.47 10.28
N ALA A 308 18.81 13.48 9.04
CA ALA A 308 18.49 12.29 8.27
C ALA A 308 18.78 12.49 6.78
N ASP A 309 18.81 11.39 6.04
CA ASP A 309 19.09 11.41 4.59
C ASP A 309 17.91 11.92 3.77
N LEU A 310 16.69 11.70 4.29
CA LEU A 310 15.46 12.19 3.70
C LEU A 310 15.06 13.53 4.32
N PRO A 311 14.60 14.50 3.50
CA PRO A 311 14.06 15.75 4.01
C PRO A 311 12.92 15.50 4.99
N THR A 312 12.85 16.29 6.06
CA THR A 312 11.75 16.25 7.04
C THR A 312 10.41 16.56 6.38
N GLU A 313 10.41 17.41 5.35
CA GLU A 313 9.23 17.81 4.60
C GLU A 313 9.27 17.22 3.18
N LEU A 314 8.51 16.13 2.99
CA LEU A 314 8.25 15.54 1.67
C LEU A 314 6.95 16.10 1.09
N PRO A 315 6.84 16.21 -0.25
CA PRO A 315 5.56 16.48 -0.89
C PRO A 315 4.47 15.50 -0.43
N ASN A 316 3.24 16.00 -0.28
CA ASN A 316 2.12 15.21 0.25
C ASN A 316 1.91 13.86 -0.45
N TRP A 317 2.15 13.80 -1.76
CA TRP A 317 2.06 12.54 -2.53
C TRP A 317 3.12 11.53 -2.09
N ALA A 318 4.37 11.97 -1.91
CA ALA A 318 5.47 11.09 -1.52
C ALA A 318 5.37 10.67 -0.05
N ARG A 319 4.94 11.59 0.83
CA ARG A 319 4.67 11.27 2.24
C ARG A 319 3.64 10.16 2.38
N LEU A 320 2.53 10.24 1.64
CA LEU A 320 1.48 9.21 1.65
C LEU A 320 2.01 7.81 1.25
N LEU A 321 2.94 7.74 0.30
CA LEU A 321 3.57 6.49 -0.12
C LEU A 321 4.52 5.96 0.96
N LEU A 322 5.32 6.85 1.57
CA LEU A 322 6.22 6.52 2.66
C LEU A 322 5.46 6.01 3.89
N ASP A 323 4.36 6.68 4.27
CA ASP A 323 3.47 6.28 5.36
C ASP A 323 2.96 4.84 5.13
N ALA A 324 2.54 4.51 3.90
CA ALA A 324 2.10 3.16 3.55
C ALA A 324 3.23 2.11 3.66
N ALA A 325 4.47 2.46 3.30
CA ALA A 325 5.63 1.58 3.44
C ALA A 325 5.99 1.33 4.92
N CYS A 326 5.91 2.35 5.76
CA CYS A 326 6.12 2.23 7.20
C CYS A 326 5.06 1.32 7.84
N ILE A 327 3.78 1.57 7.56
CA ILE A 327 2.67 0.73 8.05
C ILE A 327 2.86 -0.73 7.60
N HIS A 328 3.23 -0.96 6.34
CA HIS A 328 3.50 -2.31 5.84
C HIS A 328 4.66 -3.00 6.59
N THR A 329 5.72 -2.25 6.90
CA THR A 329 6.87 -2.73 7.69
C THR A 329 6.47 -3.08 9.13
N ASP A 330 5.61 -2.27 9.74
CA ASP A 330 5.05 -2.52 11.08
C ASP A 330 4.22 -3.81 11.10
N LEU A 331 3.37 -4.02 10.08
CA LEU A 331 2.57 -5.25 9.94
C LEU A 331 3.43 -6.52 9.75
N GLN A 332 4.68 -6.36 9.31
CA GLN A 332 5.64 -7.46 9.22
C GLN A 332 6.42 -7.70 10.52
N ALA A 333 6.13 -6.92 11.58
CA ALA A 333 6.81 -6.93 12.88
C ALA A 333 8.32 -6.73 12.77
N TYR A 334 8.75 -5.91 11.81
CA TYR A 334 10.15 -5.54 11.70
C TYR A 334 10.55 -4.41 12.65
N ILE A 335 9.58 -3.68 13.23
CA ILE A 335 9.82 -2.56 14.13
C ILE A 335 9.50 -2.95 15.58
N ARG A 336 10.47 -2.69 16.47
CA ARG A 336 10.35 -2.84 17.91
C ARG A 336 9.93 -1.51 18.54
N HIS A 337 8.68 -1.38 18.96
CA HIS A 337 8.17 -0.14 19.55
C HIS A 337 8.69 0.13 20.97
N ASP A 338 9.27 -0.89 21.63
CA ASP A 338 9.90 -0.80 22.94
C ASP A 338 11.31 -0.19 22.90
N LEU A 339 11.91 -0.08 21.71
CA LEU A 339 13.25 0.47 21.52
C LEU A 339 13.23 1.85 20.85
N PRO A 340 14.20 2.74 21.18
CA PRO A 340 14.43 4.00 20.46
C PRO A 340 14.53 3.78 18.94
N ALA A 341 14.10 4.76 18.14
CA ALA A 341 13.88 4.60 16.70
C ALA A 341 15.12 4.13 15.93
N HIS A 342 16.31 4.61 16.32
CA HIS A 342 17.60 4.26 15.73
C HIS A 342 18.06 2.82 16.05
N LEU A 343 17.54 2.22 17.12
CA LEU A 343 17.83 0.82 17.53
C LEU A 343 16.76 -0.14 17.04
N SER A 344 15.50 0.30 17.03
CA SER A 344 14.40 -0.47 16.45
C SER A 344 14.44 -0.51 14.93
N GLY A 345 15.16 0.44 14.31
CA GLY A 345 15.18 0.70 12.88
C GLY A 345 13.86 1.29 12.37
N ALA A 346 13.11 1.97 13.24
CA ALA A 346 11.91 2.72 12.87
C ALA A 346 12.25 4.01 12.09
N ASP A 347 13.48 4.48 12.19
CA ASP A 347 14.05 5.55 11.38
C ASP A 347 14.45 5.10 9.97
N ARG A 348 14.40 3.79 9.67
CA ARG A 348 14.73 3.23 8.35
C ARG A 348 13.45 2.88 7.59
N PRO A 349 13.01 3.72 6.64
CA PRO A 349 11.76 3.49 5.91
C PRO A 349 11.82 2.30 4.95
N PHE A 350 13.02 1.80 4.64
CA PHE A 350 13.21 0.74 3.65
C PHE A 350 14.01 -0.42 4.23
N ARG A 351 13.33 -1.55 4.42
CA ARG A 351 13.95 -2.85 4.73
C ARG A 351 13.92 -3.74 3.50
N LEU A 352 14.86 -3.48 2.59
CA LEU A 352 14.92 -4.15 1.29
C LEU A 352 15.76 -5.43 1.38
N GLY A 353 15.15 -6.55 1.03
CA GLY A 353 15.83 -7.79 0.71
C GLY A 353 16.52 -7.74 -0.67
N SER A 354 17.25 -8.80 -1.00
CA SER A 354 17.91 -8.93 -2.30
C SER A 354 16.93 -8.95 -3.48
N TRP A 355 15.74 -9.50 -3.27
CA TRP A 355 14.69 -9.65 -4.30
C TRP A 355 14.01 -8.32 -4.63
N ASP A 356 13.83 -7.44 -3.64
CA ASP A 356 13.14 -6.16 -3.81
C ASP A 356 13.85 -5.23 -4.79
N ARG A 357 15.17 -5.39 -4.98
CA ARG A 357 15.94 -4.55 -5.92
C ARG A 357 15.44 -4.69 -7.35
N ASN A 358 15.13 -5.91 -7.79
CA ASN A 358 14.63 -6.17 -9.14
C ASN A 358 13.19 -5.67 -9.27
N ASP A 359 12.36 -5.92 -8.27
CA ASP A 359 10.96 -5.48 -8.29
C ASP A 359 10.84 -3.95 -8.26
N ILE A 360 11.70 -3.24 -7.52
CA ILE A 360 11.78 -1.78 -7.53
C ILE A 360 12.25 -1.27 -8.89
N ALA A 361 13.21 -1.95 -9.52
CA ALA A 361 13.66 -1.61 -10.86
C ALA A 361 12.52 -1.73 -11.89
N HIS A 362 11.77 -2.83 -11.87
CA HIS A 362 10.59 -3.01 -12.71
C HIS A 362 9.46 -2.02 -12.40
N ALA A 363 9.21 -1.72 -11.12
CA ALA A 363 8.25 -0.70 -10.71
C ALA A 363 8.63 0.69 -11.25
N THR A 364 9.94 0.99 -11.29
CA THR A 364 10.47 2.25 -11.86
C THR A 364 10.21 2.33 -13.36
N GLU A 365 10.49 1.26 -14.09
CA GLU A 365 10.21 1.17 -15.52
C GLU A 365 8.70 1.26 -15.81
N THR A 366 7.85 0.65 -14.98
CA THR A 366 6.39 0.71 -15.10
C THR A 366 5.85 2.15 -14.99
N CYS A 367 6.55 3.03 -14.27
CA CYS A 367 6.26 4.46 -14.19
C CYS A 367 6.93 5.29 -15.30
N HIS A 368 7.57 4.63 -16.28
CA HIS A 368 8.39 5.23 -17.34
C HIS A 368 9.49 6.15 -16.77
N LEU A 369 10.17 5.68 -15.72
CA LEU A 369 11.30 6.38 -15.12
C LEU A 369 12.60 5.66 -15.48
N ILE A 370 13.66 6.41 -15.74
CA ILE A 370 15.00 5.86 -16.04
C ILE A 370 16.08 6.56 -15.23
N ALA A 371 17.11 5.81 -14.84
CA ALA A 371 18.24 6.36 -14.10
C ALA A 371 18.97 7.46 -14.90
N ALA A 372 19.43 8.50 -14.18
CA ALA A 372 20.27 9.55 -14.75
C ALA A 372 21.48 8.97 -15.50
N ARG A 373 21.83 9.58 -16.64
CA ARG A 373 23.09 9.29 -17.33
C ARG A 373 24.25 9.60 -16.37
N ALA A 374 25.14 8.62 -16.19
CA ALA A 374 26.41 8.88 -15.52
C ALA A 374 27.12 10.00 -16.28
N ARG A 375 27.40 11.12 -15.60
CA ARG A 375 28.26 12.17 -16.17
C ARG A 375 29.60 11.52 -16.48
N ARG A 376 29.89 11.29 -17.77
CA ARG A 376 31.24 10.95 -18.20
C ARG A 376 32.14 12.06 -17.69
N ALA A 377 33.08 11.72 -16.82
CA ALA A 377 34.12 12.65 -16.42
C ALA A 377 34.74 13.18 -17.71
N ARG A 378 34.65 14.50 -17.95
CA ARG A 378 35.40 15.14 -19.03
C ARG A 378 36.85 14.76 -18.78
N GLN A 379 37.41 13.91 -19.63
CA GLN A 379 38.86 13.76 -19.74
C GLN A 379 39.36 15.17 -20.04
N ARG A 380 39.97 15.80 -19.03
CA ARG A 380 40.76 17.00 -19.22
C ARG A 380 41.98 16.54 -20.02
N SER A 381 41.96 16.78 -21.32
CA SER A 381 43.15 16.79 -22.17
C SER A 381 43.86 18.12 -22.03
#